data_AF-A0A3E1QES9-F1
#
_entry.id   AF-A0A3E1QES9-F1
#
_cell.length_a   1.000
_cell.length_b   1.000
_cell.length_c   1.000
_cell.angle_alpha   90.00
_cell.angle_beta   90.00
_cell.angle_gamma   90.00
#
_symmetry.space_group_name_H-M   'P 1'
#
loop_
_entity.id
_entity.type
_entity.pdbx_description
1 polymer ?
#
loop_
_entity_poly.entity_id
_entity_poly.type
_entity_poly.pdbx_seq_one_letter_code
_entity_poly.pdbx_strand_id
1 'polypeptide(L)' 'LKYERDTGELVPSFEVAQEMGFLAKAVVQSLDTLPDILERDCALTPAQLTRVIQVIDDVKSQMSLHIQAGDNKSEE' A
#
# COMPACT_ATOMS: atom_id res chain seq x y z
N LEU A 1 8.15 -23.56 20.36
CA LEU A 1 7.17 -22.46 20.24
C LEU A 1 7.36 -21.34 21.27
N LYS A 2 7.34 -21.58 22.60
CA LYS A 2 7.55 -20.49 23.57
C LYS A 2 8.96 -19.88 23.50
N TYR A 3 10.00 -20.73 23.46
CA TYR A 3 11.39 -20.29 23.28
C TYR A 3 11.57 -19.49 21.98
N GLU A 4 11.11 -20.02 20.84
CA GLU A 4 11.22 -19.38 19.52
C GLU A 4 10.46 -18.04 19.44
N ARG A 5 9.34 -17.88 20.17
CA ARG A 5 8.66 -16.59 20.28
C ARG A 5 9.44 -15.62 21.16
N ASP A 6 9.93 -16.09 22.31
CA ASP A 6 10.67 -15.27 23.27
C ASP A 6 12.06 -14.85 22.71
N THR A 7 12.64 -15.61 21.77
CA THR A 7 13.87 -15.27 21.03
C THR A 7 13.62 -14.45 19.75
N GLY A 8 12.36 -14.20 19.37
CA GLY A 8 12.01 -13.48 18.15
C GLY A 8 12.17 -14.29 16.85
N GLU A 9 12.38 -15.59 16.94
CA GLU A 9 12.49 -16.52 15.81
C GLU A 9 11.12 -16.91 15.23
N LEU A 10 10.02 -16.62 15.93
CA LEU A 10 8.66 -16.89 15.48
C LEU A 10 7.72 -15.70 15.74
N VAL A 11 7.26 -15.06 14.65
CA VAL A 11 6.26 -13.99 14.71
C VAL A 11 4.86 -14.56 14.48
N PRO A 12 3.86 -14.25 15.34
CA PRO A 12 2.48 -14.62 15.10
C PRO A 12 1.95 -14.04 13.78
N SER A 13 1.18 -14.83 13.03
CA SER A 13 0.64 -14.41 11.73
C SER A 13 -0.22 -13.14 11.81
N PHE A 14 -0.94 -12.93 12.92
CA PHE A 14 -1.75 -11.72 13.10
C PHE A 14 -0.90 -10.45 13.23
N GLU A 15 0.28 -10.52 13.84
CA GLU A 15 1.20 -9.38 13.98
C GLU A 15 1.80 -9.02 12.62
N VAL A 16 2.20 -10.03 11.84
CA VAL A 16 2.66 -9.82 10.47
C VAL A 16 1.57 -9.18 9.61
N ALA A 17 0.34 -9.71 9.67
CA ALA A 17 -0.79 -9.16 8.92
C ALA A 17 -1.09 -7.71 9.30
N GLN A 18 -1.02 -7.40 10.61
CA GLN A 18 -1.23 -6.05 11.12
C GLN A 18 -0.17 -5.06 10.61
N GLU A 19 1.11 -5.41 10.73
CA GLU A 19 2.22 -4.55 10.28
C GLU A 19 2.21 -4.36 8.76
N MET A 20 1.91 -5.41 8.00
CA MET A 20 1.74 -5.31 6.54
C MET A 20 0.54 -4.43 6.17
N GLY A 21 -0.54 -4.48 6.96
CA GLY A 21 -1.67 -3.57 6.82
C GLY A 21 -1.30 -2.11 7.07
N PHE A 22 -0.48 -1.83 8.09
CA PHE A 22 0.03 -0.48 8.34
C PHE A 22 0.92 0.01 7.21
N LEU A 23 1.82 -0.83 6.70
CA LEU A 23 2.66 -0.51 5.55
C LEU A 23 1.81 -0.19 4.31
N ALA A 24 0.85 -1.05 3.96
CA ALA A 24 -0.03 -0.84 2.81
C ALA A 24 -0.80 0.47 2.93
N LYS A 25 -1.35 0.76 4.13
CA LYS A 25 -2.05 2.02 4.40
C LYS A 25 -1.14 3.24 4.25
N ALA A 26 0.06 3.20 4.81
CA ALA A 26 1.01 4.31 4.71
C ALA A 26 1.38 4.63 3.25
N VAL A 27 1.58 3.59 2.44
CA VAL A 27 1.86 3.74 1.00
C VAL A 27 0.66 4.34 0.26
N VAL A 28 -0.55 3.81 0.46
CA VAL A 28 -1.77 4.32 -0.21
C VAL A 28 -2.04 5.77 0.16
N GLN A 29 -1.93 6.13 1.45
CA GLN A 29 -2.12 7.51 1.90
C GLN A 29 -1.10 8.46 1.28
N SER A 30 0.15 8.02 1.12
CA SER A 30 1.18 8.81 0.43
C SER A 30 0.80 9.07 -1.03
N LEU A 31 0.32 8.03 -1.73
CA LEU A 31 -0.17 8.17 -3.12
C LEU A 31 -1.39 9.09 -3.23
N ASP A 32 -2.31 9.07 -2.26
CA ASP A 32 -3.49 9.94 -2.26
C ASP A 32 -3.14 11.42 -2.12
N THR A 33 -2.06 11.75 -1.42
CA THR A 33 -1.59 13.14 -1.27
C THR A 33 -0.69 13.63 -2.41
N LEU A 34 -0.22 12.72 -3.27
CA LEU A 34 0.72 13.06 -4.33
C LEU A 34 0.14 14.00 -5.41
N PRO A 35 -1.14 13.91 -5.83
CA PRO A 35 -1.75 14.88 -6.72
C PRO A 35 -1.69 16.30 -6.15
N ASP A 36 -2.02 16.47 -4.87
CA ASP A 36 -2.03 17.78 -4.20
C ASP A 36 -0.62 18.39 -4.14
N ILE A 37 0.39 17.55 -3.85
CA ILE A 37 1.80 17.96 -3.85
C ILE A 37 2.21 18.42 -5.26
N LEU A 38 1.86 17.66 -6.30
CA LEU A 38 2.23 17.99 -7.68
C LEU A 38 1.46 19.22 -8.21
N GLU A 39 0.19 19.40 -7.85
CA GLU A 39 -0.58 20.61 -8.16
C GLU A 39 0.13 21.85 -7.58
N ARG A 40 0.46 21.80 -6.29
CA ARG A 40 1.05 22.93 -5.56
C ARG A 40 2.50 23.20 -5.98
N ASP A 41 3.33 22.17 -6.00
CA ASP A 41 4.79 22.32 -6.09
C ASP A 41 5.28 22.29 -7.54
N CYS A 42 4.50 21.74 -8.47
CA CYS A 42 4.84 21.67 -9.90
C CYS A 42 3.94 22.53 -10.79
N ALA A 43 2.99 23.27 -10.21
CA ALA A 43 2.07 24.15 -10.92
C ALA A 43 1.35 23.46 -12.10
N LEU A 44 0.92 22.21 -11.88
CA LEU A 44 0.24 21.44 -12.91
C LEU A 44 -1.06 22.14 -13.33
N THR A 45 -1.31 22.16 -14.65
CA THR A 45 -2.60 22.61 -15.17
C THR A 45 -3.70 21.61 -14.77
N PRO A 46 -4.98 22.01 -14.76
CA PRO A 46 -6.09 21.10 -14.41
C PRO A 46 -6.12 19.81 -15.25
N ALA A 47 -5.77 19.91 -16.54
CA ALA A 47 -5.71 18.75 -17.44
C ALA A 47 -4.57 17.78 -17.07
N GLN A 48 -3.40 18.31 -16.72
CA GLN A 48 -2.26 17.50 -16.27
C GLN A 48 -2.56 16.82 -14.92
N LEU A 49 -3.13 17.58 -13.98
CA LEU A 49 -3.51 17.05 -12.67
C LEU A 49 -4.53 15.92 -12.80
N THR A 50 -5.54 16.08 -13.66
CA THR A 50 -6.54 15.03 -13.95
C THR A 50 -5.87 13.74 -14.43
N ARG A 51 -4.88 13.85 -15.33
CA ARG A 51 -4.16 12.67 -15.82
C ARG A 51 -3.35 12.00 -14.71
N VAL A 52 -2.71 12.78 -13.84
CA VAL A 52 -1.95 12.27 -12.69
C VAL A 52 -2.85 11.50 -11.74
N ILE A 53 -4.02 12.06 -11.39
CA ILE A 53 -5.01 11.40 -10.53
C ILE A 53 -5.42 10.05 -11.13
N GLN A 54 -5.75 10.01 -12.42
CA GLN A 54 -6.10 8.75 -13.10
C GLN A 54 -5.00 7.70 -13.02
N VAL A 55 -3.74 8.09 -13.26
CA VAL A 55 -2.61 7.15 -13.17
C VAL A 55 -2.43 6.63 -11.75
N ILE A 56 -2.55 7.50 -10.75
CA ILE A 56 -2.45 7.10 -9.34
C ILE A 56 -3.57 6.14 -8.94
N ASP A 57 -4.80 6.41 -9.39
CA ASP A 57 -5.93 5.51 -9.16
C ASP A 57 -5.74 4.14 -9.83
N ASP A 58 -5.23 4.12 -11.07
CA ASP A 58 -4.89 2.89 -11.78
C ASP A 58 -3.82 2.08 -11.02
N VAL A 59 -2.79 2.75 -10.50
CA VAL A 59 -1.74 2.11 -9.69
C VAL A 59 -2.32 1.53 -8.40
N LYS A 60 -3.15 2.28 -7.68
CA LYS A 60 -3.82 1.78 -6.46
C LYS A 60 -4.70 0.56 -6.76
N SER A 61 -5.41 0.57 -7.88
CA SER A 61 -6.24 -0.56 -8.33
C SER A 61 -5.38 -1.80 -8.59
N GLN A 62 -4.26 -1.64 -9.31
CA GLN A 62 -3.31 -2.73 -9.57
C GLN A 62 -2.72 -3.28 -8.27
N MET A 63 -2.32 -2.42 -7.34
CA MET A 63 -1.83 -2.84 -6.02
C MET A 63 -2.86 -3.69 -5.27
N SER A 64 -4.13 -3.25 -5.26
CA SER A 64 -5.23 -4.00 -4.64
C SER A 64 -5.38 -5.40 -5.25
N LEU A 65 -5.36 -5.50 -6.60
CA LEU A 65 -5.44 -6.78 -7.31
C LEU A 65 -4.25 -7.69 -6.97
N HIS A 66 -3.03 -7.14 -6.88
CA HIS A 66 -1.85 -7.92 -6.52
C HIS A 66 -1.89 -8.44 -5.09
N ILE A 67 -2.39 -7.64 -4.14
CA ILE A 67 -2.54 -8.05 -2.74
C ILE A 67 -3.58 -9.19 -2.65
N GLN A 68 -4.73 -9.04 -3.29
CA GLN A 68 -5.77 -10.07 -3.32
C GLN A 68 -5.30 -11.38 -3.99
N ALA A 69 -4.54 -11.27 -5.08
CA ALA A 69 -3.97 -12.45 -5.75
C ALA A 69 -2.88 -13.14 -4.92
N GLY A 70 -2.16 -12.39 -4.07
CA GLY A 70 -1.22 -12.95 -3.09
C GLY A 70 -1.93 -13.71 -1.97
N ASP A 71 -3.03 -13.14 -1.45
CA ASP A 71 -3.87 -13.82 -0.45
C ASP A 71 -4.40 -15.16 -0.99
N ASN A 72 -4.91 -15.17 -2.22
CA ASN A 72 -5.44 -16.38 -2.84
C ASN A 72 -4.42 -17.52 -3.03
N LYS A 73 -3.12 -17.22 -3.12
CA LYS A 73 -2.04 -18.22 -3.20
C LYS A 73 -1.60 -18.75 -1.84
N SER A 74 -2.02 -18.10 -0.76
CA SER A 74 -1.67 -18.47 0.62
C SER A 74 -2.65 -19.49 1.20
N GLU A 75 -3.79 -19.71 0.52
CA GLU A 75 -4.87 -20.62 0.92
C GLU A 75 -4.87 -21.98 0.19
N GLU A 76 -3.95 -22.21 -0.77
CA GLU A 76 -3.67 -23.51 -1.43
C GLU A 76 -2.42 -24.19 -0.82
#